data_AF-A0A5B9YAV2-F1
#
_entry.id   AF-A0A5B9YAV2-F1
#
_cell.length_a   1.000
_cell.length_b   1.000
_cell.length_c   1.000
_cell.angle_alpha   90.00
_cell.angle_beta   90.00
_cell.angle_gamma   90.00
#
_symmetry.space_group_name_H-M   'P 1'
#
loop_
_entity.id
_entity.type
_entity.pdbx_description
1 polymer ?
#
loop_
_entity_poly.entity_id
_entity_poly.type
_entity_poly.pdbx_seq_one_letter_code
_entity_poly.pdbx_strand_id
1 'polypeptide(L)'
;MNHYTSSCVTLQSFDQTYTNSIRPKLEAIDLFLKSSEAPYASTEVASVLGVEHAELLNTMNENNIVELNRLTFFHVIFYLSSDICKLITKQWKYHNCKAYSAQMISDIYKLNIHKVTSAFEEIGTELITDVELMEVFKRIHTTVF
;
A
#
# COMPACT_ATOMS: atom_id res chain seq x y z
N MET A 1 -9.54 12.06 42.11
CA MET A 1 -8.51 11.02 41.96
C MET A 1 -8.54 10.56 40.51
N ASN A 2 -7.41 10.65 39.83
CA ASN A 2 -7.28 10.60 38.37
C ASN A 2 -7.61 9.22 37.80
N HIS A 3 -8.56 9.16 36.86
CA HIS A 3 -8.75 8.02 35.97
C HIS A 3 -7.72 8.11 34.83
N TYR A 4 -6.54 7.51 35.01
CA TYR A 4 -5.64 7.22 33.90
C TYR A 4 -6.03 5.85 33.32
N THR A 5 -6.83 5.83 32.26
CA THR A 5 -6.92 4.67 31.38
C THR A 5 -5.58 4.52 30.68
N SER A 6 -4.74 3.60 31.18
CA SER A 6 -3.56 3.13 30.45
C SER A 6 -4.06 2.38 29.22
N SER A 7 -4.10 3.06 28.08
CA SER A 7 -4.21 2.41 26.77
C SER A 7 -2.93 1.60 26.58
N CYS A 8 -2.99 0.28 26.78
CA CYS A 8 -1.87 -0.61 26.48
C CYS A 8 -1.59 -0.54 24.98
N VAL A 9 -0.52 0.18 24.61
CA VAL A 9 -0.01 0.21 23.24
C VAL A 9 0.51 -1.18 22.91
N THR A 10 -0.20 -1.94 22.08
CA THR A 10 0.30 -3.21 21.55
C THR A 10 1.27 -2.94 20.42
N LEU A 11 2.53 -3.34 20.61
CA LEU A 11 3.55 -3.35 19.57
C LEU A 11 3.27 -4.50 18.61
N GLN A 12 2.99 -4.17 17.35
CA GLN A 12 2.76 -5.13 16.28
C GLN A 12 3.85 -4.98 15.23
N SER A 13 4.44 -6.08 14.79
CA SER A 13 5.37 -6.08 13.67
C SER A 13 4.65 -5.75 12.36
N PHE A 14 5.34 -5.05 11.46
CA PHE A 14 4.74 -4.54 10.23
C PHE A 14 4.34 -5.68 9.27
N ASP A 15 4.94 -6.86 9.36
CA ASP A 15 4.55 -8.03 8.57
C ASP A 15 3.08 -8.42 8.81
N GLN A 16 2.57 -8.21 10.03
CA GLN A 16 1.17 -8.48 10.35
C GLN A 16 0.26 -7.43 9.72
N THR A 17 0.62 -6.14 9.77
CA THR A 17 -0.09 -5.07 9.03
C THR A 17 -0.11 -5.35 7.54
N TYR A 18 1.03 -5.77 6.99
CA TYR A 18 1.14 -6.12 5.59
C TYR A 18 0.23 -7.31 5.24
N THR A 19 0.32 -8.39 6.01
CA THR A 19 -0.42 -9.65 5.76
C THR A 19 -1.92 -9.48 5.92
N ASN A 20 -2.37 -8.72 6.92
CA ASN A 20 -3.79 -8.63 7.26
C ASN A 20 -4.51 -7.48 6.53
N SER A 21 -3.79 -6.43 6.12
CA SER A 21 -4.41 -5.20 5.60
C SER A 21 -3.97 -4.83 4.19
N ILE A 22 -2.68 -4.94 3.86
CA ILE A 22 -2.15 -4.50 2.55
C ILE A 22 -2.29 -5.60 1.50
N ARG A 23 -1.79 -6.80 1.82
CA ARG A 23 -1.78 -7.95 0.92
C ARG A 23 -3.18 -8.33 0.41
N PRO A 24 -4.24 -8.42 1.25
CA PRO A 24 -5.56 -8.78 0.76
C PRO A 24 -6.13 -7.75 -0.22
N LYS A 25 -5.79 -6.46 -0.07
CA LYS A 25 -6.21 -5.40 -1.01
C LYS A 25 -5.50 -5.54 -2.36
N LEU A 26 -4.20 -5.82 -2.34
CA LEU A 26 -3.44 -6.07 -3.57
C LEU A 26 -3.95 -7.31 -4.30
N GLU A 27 -4.24 -8.39 -3.56
CA GLU A 27 -4.82 -9.62 -4.11
C GLU A 27 -6.22 -9.38 -4.67
N ALA A 28 -7.05 -8.57 -4.01
CA ALA A 28 -8.38 -8.19 -4.52
C ALA A 28 -8.30 -7.39 -5.83
N ILE A 29 -7.35 -6.45 -5.92
CA ILE A 29 -7.09 -5.69 -7.17
C ILE A 29 -6.64 -6.63 -8.29
N ASP A 30 -5.66 -7.49 -8.01
CA ASP A 30 -5.13 -8.44 -9.00
C ASP A 30 -6.22 -9.42 -9.48
N LEU A 31 -7.02 -9.96 -8.54
CA LEU A 31 -8.16 -10.82 -8.86
C LEU A 31 -9.17 -10.09 -9.73
N PHE A 32 -9.61 -8.90 -9.32
CA PHE A 32 -10.55 -8.07 -10.07
C PHE A 32 -10.08 -7.83 -11.52
N LEU A 33 -8.82 -7.42 -11.69
CA LEU A 33 -8.25 -7.16 -13.02
C LEU A 33 -8.18 -8.42 -13.90
N LYS A 34 -8.08 -9.60 -13.30
CA LYS A 34 -8.00 -10.89 -14.01
C LYS A 34 -9.37 -11.52 -14.28
N SER A 35 -10.36 -11.29 -13.42
CA SER A 35 -11.67 -11.93 -13.50
C SER A 35 -12.75 -11.06 -14.16
N SER A 36 -12.61 -9.74 -14.12
CA SER A 36 -13.63 -8.83 -14.63
C SER A 36 -13.44 -8.53 -16.12
N GLU A 37 -14.54 -8.51 -16.87
CA GLU A 37 -14.55 -8.08 -18.27
C GLU A 37 -14.71 -6.56 -18.36
N ALA A 38 -13.98 -5.93 -19.29
CA ALA A 38 -14.14 -4.51 -19.56
C ALA A 38 -15.39 -4.25 -20.43
N PRO A 39 -16.09 -3.12 -20.26
CA PRO A 39 -15.78 -2.01 -19.34
C PRO A 39 -16.13 -2.33 -17.89
N TYR A 40 -15.24 -1.94 -16.98
CA TYR A 40 -15.38 -2.14 -15.54
C TYR A 40 -16.46 -1.22 -14.96
N ALA A 41 -17.28 -1.75 -14.06
CA ALA A 41 -18.24 -0.95 -13.32
C ALA A 41 -17.51 0.01 -12.36
N SER A 42 -17.84 1.29 -12.40
CA SER A 42 -17.20 2.30 -11.54
C SER A 42 -17.45 2.07 -10.05
N THR A 43 -18.60 1.48 -9.69
CA THR A 43 -18.90 1.07 -8.31
C THR A 43 -17.95 -0.02 -7.81
N GLU A 44 -17.64 -1.01 -8.66
CA GLU A 44 -16.70 -2.08 -8.33
C GLU A 44 -15.26 -1.57 -8.23
N VAL A 45 -14.84 -0.72 -9.17
CA VAL A 45 -13.51 -0.08 -9.14
C VAL A 45 -13.34 0.76 -7.88
N ALA A 46 -14.33 1.57 -7.53
CA ALA A 46 -14.30 2.38 -6.30
C ALA A 46 -14.18 1.49 -5.04
N SER A 47 -14.95 0.40 -5.00
CA SER A 47 -14.92 -0.56 -3.89
C SER A 47 -13.56 -1.26 -3.76
N VAL A 48 -13.00 -1.75 -4.87
CA VAL A 48 -11.71 -2.45 -4.90
C VAL A 48 -10.55 -1.52 -4.53
N LEU A 49 -10.59 -0.25 -4.96
CA LEU A 49 -9.58 0.74 -4.60
C LEU A 49 -9.80 1.36 -3.21
N GLY A 50 -10.95 1.10 -2.58
CA GLY A 50 -11.31 1.66 -1.28
C GLY A 50 -11.44 3.19 -1.30
N VAL A 51 -12.05 3.73 -2.35
CA VAL A 51 -12.34 5.16 -2.52
C VAL A 51 -13.84 5.40 -2.54
N GLU A 52 -14.26 6.64 -2.28
CA GLU A 52 -15.64 7.03 -2.51
C GLU A 52 -15.95 7.01 -4.01
N HIS A 53 -17.14 6.51 -4.37
CA HIS A 53 -17.56 6.46 -5.77
C HIS A 53 -17.57 7.85 -6.42
N ALA A 54 -17.95 8.89 -5.66
CA ALA A 54 -17.91 10.27 -6.11
C ALA A 54 -16.48 10.75 -6.43
N GLU A 55 -15.49 10.37 -5.63
CA GLU A 55 -14.07 10.69 -5.87
C GLU A 55 -13.58 10.08 -7.20
N LEU A 56 -13.94 8.82 -7.45
CA LEU A 56 -13.61 8.15 -8.71
C LEU A 56 -14.27 8.85 -9.91
N LEU A 57 -15.56 9.18 -9.83
CA LEU A 57 -16.26 9.85 -10.92
C LEU A 57 -15.68 11.24 -11.21
N ASN A 58 -15.33 12.01 -10.18
CA ASN A 58 -14.66 13.29 -10.34
C ASN A 58 -13.31 13.11 -11.05
N THR A 59 -12.51 12.14 -10.61
CA THR A 59 -11.22 11.80 -11.24
C THR A 59 -11.39 11.40 -12.71
N MET A 60 -12.41 10.60 -13.03
CA MET A 60 -12.70 10.20 -14.40
C MET A 60 -13.07 11.41 -15.27
N ASN A 61 -13.93 12.30 -14.75
CA ASN A 61 -14.34 13.51 -15.46
C ASN A 61 -13.16 14.47 -15.71
N GLU A 62 -12.34 14.72 -14.69
CA GLU A 62 -11.17 15.60 -14.78
C GLU A 62 -10.13 15.11 -15.81
N ASN A 63 -10.01 13.79 -15.98
CA ASN A 63 -9.06 13.16 -16.89
C ASN A 63 -9.68 12.71 -18.22
N ASN A 64 -10.94 13.10 -18.52
CA ASN A 64 -11.67 12.72 -19.73
C ASN A 64 -11.76 11.20 -19.96
N ILE A 65 -11.91 10.42 -18.90
CA ILE A 65 -12.05 8.97 -18.94
C ILE A 65 -13.53 8.61 -19.07
N VAL A 66 -13.92 8.18 -20.26
CA VAL A 66 -15.31 7.78 -20.54
C VAL A 66 -15.61 6.37 -20.01
N GLU A 67 -14.62 5.46 -20.11
CA GLU A 67 -14.79 4.06 -19.73
C GLU A 67 -13.60 3.55 -18.90
N LEU A 68 -13.92 2.69 -17.94
CA LEU A 68 -12.92 2.00 -17.14
C LEU A 68 -12.54 0.68 -17.82
N ASN A 69 -11.28 0.54 -18.15
CA ASN A 69 -10.65 -0.67 -18.65
C ASN A 69 -9.30 -0.83 -17.94
N ARG A 70 -8.53 -1.86 -18.29
CA ARG A 70 -7.25 -2.10 -17.60
C ARG A 70 -6.28 -0.91 -17.66
N LEU A 71 -6.23 -0.19 -18.78
CA LEU A 71 -5.36 0.98 -18.93
C LEU A 71 -5.86 2.16 -18.09
N THR A 72 -7.14 2.50 -18.21
CA THR A 72 -7.72 3.64 -17.48
C THR A 72 -7.86 3.37 -15.99
N PHE A 73 -7.95 2.11 -15.57
CA PHE A 73 -7.85 1.69 -14.17
C PHE A 73 -6.51 2.09 -13.55
N PHE A 74 -5.39 1.80 -14.20
CA PHE A 74 -4.08 2.23 -13.70
C PHE A 74 -3.88 3.74 -13.83
N HIS A 75 -4.55 4.38 -14.79
CA HIS A 75 -4.53 5.85 -14.90
C HIS A 75 -5.20 6.51 -13.69
N VAL A 76 -6.40 6.08 -13.28
CA VAL A 76 -7.10 6.68 -12.13
C VAL A 76 -6.35 6.47 -10.80
N ILE A 77 -5.59 5.37 -10.66
CA ILE A 77 -4.77 5.10 -9.47
C ILE A 77 -3.77 6.24 -9.17
N PHE A 78 -3.27 6.96 -10.18
CA PHE A 78 -2.34 8.06 -9.97
C PHE A 78 -2.95 9.28 -9.26
N TYR A 79 -4.27 9.43 -9.30
CA TYR A 79 -4.97 10.63 -8.83
C TYR A 79 -5.78 10.39 -7.56
N LEU A 80 -6.13 9.14 -7.28
CA LEU A 80 -6.97 8.78 -6.14
C LEU A 80 -6.23 8.86 -4.80
N SER A 81 -6.96 9.25 -3.76
CA SER A 81 -6.42 9.54 -2.43
C SER A 81 -6.22 8.31 -1.54
N SER A 82 -6.72 7.14 -1.94
CA SER A 82 -6.65 5.91 -1.15
C SER A 82 -5.21 5.48 -0.85
N ASP A 83 -4.99 4.93 0.34
CA ASP A 83 -3.70 4.42 0.78
C ASP A 83 -3.15 3.31 -0.14
N ILE A 84 -4.03 2.48 -0.72
CA ILE A 84 -3.59 1.43 -1.65
C ILE A 84 -3.10 2.04 -2.97
N CYS A 85 -3.77 3.09 -3.47
CA CYS A 85 -3.36 3.82 -4.68
C CYS A 85 -2.00 4.49 -4.48
N LYS A 86 -1.82 5.16 -3.33
CA LYS A 86 -0.53 5.76 -2.94
C LYS A 86 0.58 4.71 -2.79
N LEU A 87 0.27 3.55 -2.23
CA LEU A 87 1.24 2.47 -2.10
C LEU A 87 1.67 1.93 -3.48
N ILE A 88 0.72 1.66 -4.37
CA ILE A 88 0.99 1.16 -5.73
C ILE A 88 1.84 2.16 -6.53
N THR A 89 1.46 3.44 -6.52
CA THR A 89 2.21 4.50 -7.23
C THR A 89 3.64 4.63 -6.71
N LYS A 90 3.86 4.50 -5.40
CA LYS A 90 5.21 4.48 -4.83
C LYS A 90 5.98 3.22 -5.19
N GLN A 91 5.35 2.05 -5.25
CA GLN A 91 6.04 0.84 -5.74
C GLN A 91 6.49 1.02 -7.20
N TRP A 92 5.66 1.61 -8.04
CA TRP A 92 6.02 1.90 -9.44
C TRP A 92 7.19 2.86 -9.57
N LYS A 93 7.35 3.84 -8.67
CA LYS A 93 8.55 4.71 -8.65
C LYS A 93 9.86 3.90 -8.58
N TYR A 94 9.84 2.72 -7.97
CA TYR A 94 11.00 1.85 -7.78
C TYR A 94 10.97 0.56 -8.62
N HIS A 95 10.11 0.47 -9.65
CA HIS A 95 9.91 -0.78 -10.41
C HIS A 95 11.17 -1.34 -11.11
N ASN A 96 12.14 -0.47 -11.44
CA ASN A 96 13.39 -0.88 -12.07
C ASN A 96 14.49 -1.26 -11.08
N CYS A 97 14.24 -1.15 -9.78
CA CYS A 97 15.19 -1.52 -8.73
C CYS A 97 15.09 -3.02 -8.45
N LYS A 98 16.22 -3.72 -8.52
CA LYS A 98 16.30 -5.16 -8.18
C LYS A 98 16.40 -5.44 -6.67
N ALA A 99 16.66 -4.39 -5.90
CA ALA A 99 16.77 -4.43 -4.46
C ALA A 99 16.32 -3.09 -3.87
N TYR A 100 15.90 -3.11 -2.62
CA TYR A 100 15.39 -1.97 -1.87
C TYR A 100 16.34 -1.59 -0.76
N SER A 101 16.56 -0.29 -0.61
CA SER A 101 17.16 0.27 0.60
C SER A 101 16.11 0.58 1.67
N ALA A 102 16.55 0.83 2.89
CA ALA A 102 15.67 1.29 3.97
C ALA A 102 14.84 2.53 3.58
N GLN A 103 15.43 3.46 2.83
CA GLN A 103 14.75 4.66 2.36
C GLN A 103 13.62 4.35 1.37
N MET A 104 13.81 3.37 0.48
CA MET A 104 12.79 2.95 -0.48
C MET A 104 11.62 2.30 0.24
N ILE A 105 11.88 1.39 1.18
CA ILE A 105 10.84 0.71 1.97
C ILE A 105 10.07 1.71 2.84
N SER A 106 10.79 2.64 3.49
CA SER A 106 10.17 3.73 4.25
C SER A 106 9.24 4.58 3.38
N ASP A 107 9.66 4.93 2.16
CA ASP A 107 8.81 5.67 1.22
C ASP A 107 7.58 4.85 0.83
N ILE A 108 7.78 3.66 0.24
CA ILE A 108 6.71 2.79 -0.29
C ILE A 108 5.63 2.53 0.76
N TYR A 109 6.03 2.10 1.95
CA TYR A 109 5.10 1.66 2.99
C TYR A 109 4.76 2.74 4.02
N LYS A 110 5.24 3.98 3.80
CA LYS A 110 5.04 5.13 4.70
C LYS A 110 5.46 4.80 6.14
N LEU A 111 6.60 4.11 6.28
CA LEU A 111 7.15 3.69 7.57
C LEU A 111 8.14 4.71 8.10
N ASN A 112 8.27 4.79 9.43
CA ASN A 112 9.30 5.62 10.06
C ASN A 112 10.69 5.11 9.64
N ILE A 113 11.47 5.96 8.98
CA ILE A 113 12.79 5.61 8.44
C ILE A 113 13.73 5.03 9.51
N HIS A 114 13.72 5.56 10.73
CA HIS A 114 14.61 5.06 11.79
C HIS A 114 14.32 3.59 12.13
N LYS A 115 13.03 3.20 12.17
CA LYS A 115 12.65 1.80 12.41
C LYS A 115 13.06 0.87 11.27
N VAL A 116 12.95 1.36 10.03
CA VAL A 116 13.38 0.59 8.85
C VAL A 116 14.90 0.44 8.85
N THR A 117 15.64 1.51 9.13
CA THR A 117 17.10 1.49 9.22
C THR A 117 17.57 0.52 10.31
N SER A 118 16.98 0.54 11.51
CA SER A 118 17.31 -0.41 12.57
C SER A 118 17.05 -1.87 12.16
N ALA A 119 15.98 -2.14 11.42
CA ALA A 119 15.72 -3.48 10.89
C ALA A 119 16.79 -3.95 9.88
N PHE A 120 17.33 -3.04 9.06
CA PHE A 120 18.44 -3.33 8.14
C PHE A 120 19.75 -3.57 8.89
N GLU A 121 20.04 -2.76 9.92
CA GLU A 121 21.20 -2.92 10.80
C GLU A 121 21.18 -4.27 11.52
N GLU A 122 20.01 -4.70 12.01
CA GLU A 122 19.83 -6.01 12.65
C GLU A 122 20.06 -7.19 11.69
N ILE A 123 19.72 -7.03 10.41
CA ILE A 123 19.96 -8.05 9.37
C ILE A 123 21.43 -8.01 8.92
N GLY A 124 22.11 -6.87 9.04
CA GLY A 124 23.49 -6.68 8.61
C GLY A 124 23.62 -6.46 7.10
N THR A 125 22.63 -5.82 6.46
CA THR A 125 22.65 -5.50 5.02
C THR A 125 22.17 -4.08 4.75
N GLU A 126 22.59 -3.49 3.63
CA GLU A 126 22.16 -2.17 3.16
C GLU A 126 21.03 -2.25 2.11
N LEU A 127 20.91 -3.39 1.44
CA LEU A 127 19.96 -3.65 0.36
C LEU A 127 19.33 -5.02 0.56
N ILE A 128 18.03 -5.12 0.28
CA ILE A 128 17.29 -6.39 0.30
C ILE A 128 16.47 -6.58 -0.97
N THR A 129 16.31 -7.83 -1.38
CA THR A 129 15.47 -8.23 -2.52
C THR A 129 14.03 -8.53 -2.08
N ASP A 130 13.13 -8.78 -3.03
CA ASP A 130 11.73 -9.13 -2.76
C ASP A 130 11.57 -10.32 -1.79
N VAL A 131 12.47 -11.31 -1.88
CA VAL A 131 12.42 -12.53 -1.05
C VAL A 131 12.78 -12.25 0.42
N GLU A 132 13.53 -11.19 0.69
CA GLU A 132 13.97 -10.78 2.03
C GLU A 132 13.04 -9.73 2.66
N LEU A 133 12.10 -9.18 1.89
CA LEU A 133 11.24 -8.09 2.31
C LEU A 133 10.40 -8.43 3.54
N MET A 134 9.88 -9.66 3.60
CA MET A 134 9.12 -10.13 4.77
C MET A 134 9.99 -10.23 6.03
N GLU A 135 11.29 -10.48 5.88
CA GLU A 135 12.21 -10.59 7.01
C GLU A 135 12.51 -9.22 7.62
N VAL A 136 12.62 -8.18 6.78
CA VAL A 136 12.66 -6.78 7.22
C VAL A 136 11.35 -6.40 7.94
N PHE A 137 10.19 -6.77 7.38
CA PHE A 137 8.90 -6.38 7.97
C PHE A 137 8.66 -6.93 9.37
N LYS A 138 9.14 -8.15 9.67
CA LYS A 138 9.04 -8.74 11.02
C LYS A 138 9.80 -7.94 12.08
N ARG A 139 10.86 -7.23 11.70
CA ARG A 139 11.73 -6.44 12.60
C ARG A 139 11.26 -4.99 12.77
N ILE A 140 10.29 -4.55 11.96
CA ILE A 140 9.75 -3.19 12.08
C ILE A 140 8.54 -3.22 13.02
N HIS A 141 8.73 -2.76 14.25
CA HIS A 141 7.64 -2.69 15.23
C HIS A 141 6.86 -1.37 15.13
N THR A 142 5.57 -1.45 14.84
CA THR A 142 4.65 -0.32 14.78
C THR A 142 3.71 -0.28 15.99
N THR A 143 3.32 0.91 16.41
CA THR A 143 2.30 1.09 17.45
C THR A 143 0.94 1.06 16.79
N VAL A 144 0.08 0.15 17.24
CA VAL A 144 -1.33 0.14 16.84
C VAL A 144 -2.07 1.09 17.79
N PHE A 145 -2.82 2.04 17.24
CA PHE A 145 -3.68 2.96 17.99
C PHE A 145 -5.12 2.45 17.96
#